data_AF-A0A963C7Y8-F1
#
_entry.id   AF-A0A963C7Y8-F1
#
_cell.length_a   1.000
_cell.length_b   1.000
_cell.length_c   1.000
_cell.angle_alpha   90.00
_cell.angle_beta   90.00
_cell.angle_gamma   90.00
#
_symmetry.space_group_name_H-M   'P 1'
#
loop_
_entity.id
_entity.type
_entity.pdbx_description
1 polymer ?
#
loop_
_entity_poly.entity_id
_entity_poly.type
_entity_poly.pdbx_seq_one_letter_code
_entity_poly.pdbx_strand_id
1 'polypeptide(L)'
;MGFQTGLSGLNAASKSLDVISNNVANSGNIGFKFANTQFADVYAAALNGATAGVQVGIGTTVGGVNQIFSQGNISPTNNPLDVAINGAGFFRVEQTDGSVAYTRNGQFEVDKDGFIVGGPGYKLTGYTANTAGVILPAQPEPLQVDTADLQPNITTEIRLGMNLDSRAQIFDTGAGDPAFDELDPTTYSSSTSVSVYDTLGNAHVLTLYFRKIPASGSGVGDWEMYTQIDGGTASTTPISVQFDSSGTLISSSPTTITIDFDNVAFGGALDFDVELFMDATTQFGSAFGVNSQAQDGYASGRLSGVTIDRDGIILGRYSNGQSRNLGQIVLANFQAPNGLLSLGGNLWSEGPASGQPLVGAPGSGSLGLLSAGAVEESNVDLTQELVNMITQQRAYQANAQSIRTQDQILQTLVNLR
;
A
#
# COMPACT_ATOMS: atom_id res chain seq x y z
N MET A 1 -36.06 -9.64 50.27
CA MET A 1 -34.81 -8.92 49.97
C MET A 1 -33.70 -9.86 49.50
N GLY A 2 -33.36 -10.94 50.21
CA GLY A 2 -32.24 -11.80 49.81
C GLY A 2 -32.42 -12.62 48.51
N PHE A 3 -33.67 -12.94 48.13
CA PHE A 3 -33.97 -13.49 46.79
C PHE A 3 -33.58 -12.54 45.65
N GLN A 4 -33.82 -11.24 45.80
CA GLN A 4 -33.51 -10.24 44.76
C GLN A 4 -31.99 -10.06 44.63
N THR A 5 -31.26 -10.00 45.74
CA THR A 5 -29.79 -9.93 45.73
C THR A 5 -29.19 -11.18 45.06
N GLY A 6 -29.68 -12.39 45.42
CA GLY A 6 -29.20 -13.64 44.83
C GLY A 6 -29.56 -13.77 43.34
N LEU A 7 -30.77 -13.39 42.94
CA LEU A 7 -31.21 -13.40 41.55
C LEU A 7 -30.41 -12.41 40.69
N SER A 8 -30.12 -11.21 41.24
CA SER A 8 -29.32 -10.20 40.55
C SER A 8 -27.89 -10.69 40.29
N GLY A 9 -27.25 -11.31 41.29
CA GLY A 9 -25.92 -11.92 41.14
C GLY A 9 -25.92 -13.10 40.17
N LEU A 10 -26.99 -13.91 40.16
CA LEU A 10 -27.12 -15.03 39.23
C LEU A 10 -27.24 -14.56 37.76
N ASN A 11 -28.04 -13.51 37.51
CA ASN A 11 -28.16 -12.89 36.19
C ASN A 11 -26.84 -12.24 35.75
N ALA A 12 -26.18 -11.52 36.64
CA ALA A 12 -24.89 -10.89 36.37
C ALA A 12 -23.80 -11.92 36.01
N ALA A 13 -23.71 -13.02 36.77
CA ALA A 13 -22.79 -14.12 36.49
C ALA A 13 -23.11 -14.81 35.15
N SER A 14 -24.39 -15.00 34.81
CA SER A 14 -24.79 -15.55 33.50
C SER A 14 -24.31 -14.69 32.34
N LYS A 15 -24.55 -13.37 32.39
CA LYS A 15 -24.09 -12.45 31.34
C LYS A 15 -22.56 -12.41 31.22
N SER A 16 -21.85 -12.52 32.34
CA SER A 16 -20.39 -12.60 32.33
C SER A 16 -19.89 -13.89 31.70
N LEU A 17 -20.53 -15.03 31.99
CA LEU A 17 -20.26 -16.30 31.32
C LEU A 17 -20.53 -16.23 29.81
N ASP A 18 -21.57 -15.53 29.37
CA ASP A 18 -21.86 -15.35 27.94
C ASP A 18 -20.74 -14.58 27.23
N VAL A 19 -20.23 -13.51 27.85
CA VAL A 19 -19.11 -12.71 27.31
C VAL A 19 -17.81 -13.50 27.30
N ILE A 20 -17.48 -14.21 28.38
CA ILE A 20 -16.28 -15.07 28.43
C ILE A 20 -16.38 -16.17 27.37
N SER A 21 -17.55 -16.81 27.23
CA SER A 21 -17.78 -17.83 26.21
C SER A 21 -17.60 -17.27 24.80
N ASN A 22 -18.05 -16.04 24.55
CA ASN A 22 -17.85 -15.35 23.28
C ASN A 22 -16.37 -15.05 23.00
N ASN A 23 -15.60 -14.62 24.01
CA ASN A 23 -14.16 -14.40 23.88
C ASN A 23 -13.43 -15.71 23.54
N VAL A 24 -13.75 -16.80 24.26
CA VAL A 24 -13.15 -18.12 24.02
C VAL A 24 -13.48 -18.62 22.61
N ALA A 25 -14.74 -18.50 22.18
CA ALA A 25 -15.18 -18.92 20.86
C ALA A 25 -14.49 -18.17 19.71
N ASN A 26 -14.16 -16.89 19.93
CA ASN A 26 -13.49 -16.05 18.92
C ASN A 26 -11.98 -15.88 19.16
N SER A 27 -11.38 -16.68 20.04
CA SER A 27 -9.93 -16.62 20.32
C SER A 27 -9.06 -16.91 19.08
N GLY A 28 -9.56 -17.68 18.12
CA GLY A 28 -8.89 -17.93 16.84
C GLY A 28 -9.25 -16.96 15.71
N ASN A 29 -10.16 -16.01 15.94
CA ASN A 29 -10.62 -15.10 14.88
C ASN A 29 -9.69 -13.89 14.75
N ILE A 30 -9.26 -13.60 13.52
CA ILE A 30 -8.29 -12.54 13.23
C ILE A 30 -8.94 -11.16 13.43
N GLY A 31 -8.22 -10.27 14.11
CA GLY A 31 -8.69 -8.93 14.43
C GLY A 31 -9.78 -8.87 15.52
N PHE A 32 -10.09 -9.99 16.20
CA PHE A 32 -11.05 -9.99 17.30
C PHE A 32 -10.50 -9.22 18.51
N LYS A 33 -11.39 -8.48 19.19
CA LYS A 33 -11.08 -7.69 20.38
C LYS A 33 -11.83 -8.21 21.60
N PHE A 34 -11.07 -8.55 22.63
CA PHE A 34 -11.52 -9.03 23.92
C PHE A 34 -12.59 -8.11 24.51
N ALA A 35 -13.67 -8.71 25.01
CA ALA A 35 -14.74 -7.99 25.68
C ALA A 35 -14.76 -8.31 27.19
N ASN A 36 -14.93 -7.29 28.02
CA ASN A 36 -15.00 -7.43 29.47
C ASN A 36 -16.35 -6.94 30.02
N THR A 37 -16.94 -7.71 30.94
CA THR A 37 -18.13 -7.30 31.68
C THR A 37 -17.77 -6.39 32.85
N GLN A 38 -18.41 -5.22 32.92
CA GLN A 38 -18.30 -4.32 34.07
C GLN A 38 -19.55 -4.47 34.95
N PHE A 39 -19.34 -4.65 36.25
CA PHE A 39 -20.40 -4.75 37.23
C PHE A 39 -20.60 -3.43 37.95
N ALA A 40 -21.85 -3.12 38.29
CA ALA A 40 -22.23 -2.04 39.17
C ALA A 40 -23.01 -2.63 40.36
N ASP A 41 -22.88 -2.00 41.52
CA ASP A 41 -23.74 -2.32 42.67
C ASP A 41 -25.09 -1.62 42.54
N VAL A 42 -26.10 -2.17 43.20
CA VAL A 42 -27.44 -1.57 43.27
C VAL A 42 -27.73 -1.19 44.71
N TYR A 43 -27.97 0.11 44.94
CA TYR A 43 -28.41 0.65 46.23
C TYR A 43 -29.84 1.15 46.16
N ALA A 44 -30.62 0.91 47.22
CA ALA A 44 -31.91 1.60 47.38
C ALA A 44 -31.63 3.03 47.83
N ALA A 45 -32.08 4.02 47.05
CA ALA A 45 -32.15 5.39 47.53
C ALA A 45 -33.05 5.44 48.78
N ALA A 46 -32.51 5.94 49.90
CA ALA A 46 -33.23 6.03 51.17
C ALA A 46 -34.36 7.07 51.05
N LEU A 47 -35.58 6.61 50.74
CA LEU A 47 -36.75 7.48 50.52
C LEU A 47 -37.26 8.22 51.78
N ASN A 48 -36.63 8.05 52.95
CA ASN A 48 -37.11 8.64 54.22
C ASN A 48 -35.97 9.03 55.19
N GLY A 49 -34.94 9.74 54.72
CA GLY A 49 -34.06 10.56 55.59
C GLY A 49 -33.42 9.88 56.82
N ALA A 50 -33.22 8.56 56.81
CA ALA A 50 -32.75 7.81 57.98
C ALA A 50 -31.28 7.37 57.84
N THR A 51 -30.47 7.93 58.73
CA THR A 51 -29.28 7.36 59.39
C THR A 51 -28.23 6.66 58.52
N ALA A 52 -27.10 7.35 58.30
CA ALA A 52 -25.86 6.74 57.82
C ALA A 52 -25.49 5.53 58.71
N GLY A 53 -25.45 4.32 58.14
CA GLY A 53 -24.95 3.12 58.82
C GLY A 53 -25.78 1.84 58.71
N VAL A 54 -27.04 1.87 58.24
CA VAL A 54 -27.91 0.66 58.14
C VAL A 54 -28.44 0.47 56.71
N GLN A 55 -27.62 0.76 55.69
CA GLN A 55 -28.01 0.59 54.30
C GLN A 55 -27.38 -0.67 53.74
N VAL A 56 -28.22 -1.69 53.47
CA VAL A 56 -27.79 -2.95 52.85
C VAL A 56 -27.97 -2.84 51.34
N GLY A 57 -26.93 -3.15 50.57
CA GLY A 57 -27.01 -3.20 49.10
C GLY A 57 -28.03 -4.23 48.61
N ILE A 58 -28.68 -3.96 47.47
CA ILE A 58 -29.73 -4.81 46.89
C ILE A 58 -29.19 -5.74 45.79
N GLY A 59 -27.86 -5.78 45.63
CA GLY A 59 -27.17 -6.74 44.76
C GLY A 59 -26.36 -6.04 43.69
N THR A 60 -26.27 -6.65 42.51
CA THR A 60 -25.41 -6.20 41.41
C THR A 60 -26.11 -6.27 40.07
N THR A 61 -25.72 -5.39 39.16
CA THR A 61 -26.13 -5.39 37.76
C THR A 61 -24.91 -5.32 36.85
N VAL A 62 -25.08 -5.71 35.59
CA VAL A 62 -24.05 -5.47 34.56
C VAL A 62 -24.19 -4.02 34.11
N GLY A 63 -23.18 -3.21 34.39
CA GLY A 63 -23.10 -1.81 33.97
C GLY A 63 -22.78 -1.63 32.50
N GLY A 64 -22.09 -2.60 31.89
CA GLY A 64 -21.80 -2.61 30.46
C GLY A 64 -20.87 -3.75 30.04
N VAL A 65 -20.69 -3.90 28.73
CA VAL A 65 -19.68 -4.78 28.12
C VAL A 65 -18.79 -3.91 27.26
N ASN A 66 -17.53 -3.76 27.66
CA ASN A 66 -16.58 -2.90 26.95
C ASN A 66 -15.57 -3.78 26.20
N GLN A 67 -15.29 -3.41 24.96
CA GLN A 67 -14.19 -4.02 24.22
C GLN A 67 -12.86 -3.40 24.61
N ILE A 68 -11.80 -4.20 24.62
CA ILE A 68 -10.43 -3.78 24.88
C ILE A 68 -9.66 -3.86 23.57
N PHE A 69 -9.28 -2.70 23.05
CA PHE A 69 -8.57 -2.55 21.77
C PHE A 69 -7.04 -2.63 21.90
N SER A 70 -6.53 -3.43 22.85
CA SER A 70 -5.09 -3.72 22.91
C SER A 70 -4.64 -4.48 21.65
N GLN A 71 -3.38 -4.30 21.28
CA GLN A 71 -2.77 -4.95 20.12
C GLN A 71 -2.67 -6.47 20.38
N GLY A 72 -3.12 -7.28 19.42
CA GLY A 72 -2.89 -8.72 19.38
C GLY A 72 -1.50 -9.06 18.82
N ASN A 73 -1.14 -10.34 18.87
CA ASN A 73 0.10 -10.80 18.24
C ASN A 73 0.01 -10.64 16.71
N ILE A 74 1.12 -10.31 16.05
CA ILE A 74 1.18 -10.20 14.59
C ILE A 74 1.87 -11.44 14.05
N SER A 75 1.13 -12.25 13.28
CA SER A 75 1.68 -13.45 12.64
C SER A 75 1.84 -13.21 11.14
N PRO A 76 2.98 -13.58 10.54
CA PRO A 76 3.15 -13.52 9.09
C PRO A 76 2.25 -14.54 8.39
N THR A 77 1.86 -14.23 7.15
CA THR A 77 1.08 -15.10 6.26
C THR A 77 1.74 -15.17 4.88
N ASN A 78 1.23 -16.04 4.02
CA ASN A 78 1.72 -16.19 2.64
C ASN A 78 0.95 -15.31 1.64
N ASN A 79 -0.10 -14.61 2.06
CA ASN A 79 -0.88 -13.72 1.20
C ASN A 79 -0.31 -12.30 1.29
N PRO A 80 0.22 -11.71 0.20
CA PRO A 80 0.79 -10.36 0.23
C PRO A 80 -0.24 -9.25 0.51
N LEU A 81 -1.54 -9.54 0.35
CA LEU A 81 -2.63 -8.61 0.63
C LEU A 81 -3.12 -8.68 2.07
N ASP A 82 -2.65 -9.65 2.87
CA ASP A 82 -2.90 -9.63 4.30
C ASP A 82 -2.08 -8.52 4.94
N VAL A 83 -2.72 -7.64 5.69
CA VAL A 83 -2.05 -6.50 6.32
C VAL A 83 -2.43 -6.39 7.79
N ALA A 84 -1.45 -6.27 8.67
CA ALA A 84 -1.67 -5.98 10.07
C ALA A 84 -1.35 -4.51 10.37
N ILE A 85 -2.17 -3.87 11.22
CA ILE A 85 -1.85 -2.55 11.77
C ILE A 85 -0.96 -2.75 12.99
N ASN A 86 0.24 -2.17 12.97
CA ASN A 86 1.11 -2.10 14.14
C ASN A 86 0.90 -0.75 14.85
N GLY A 87 0.04 -0.74 15.87
CA GLY A 87 -0.29 0.44 16.66
C GLY A 87 -1.78 0.77 16.64
N ALA A 88 -2.11 2.05 16.81
CA ALA A 88 -3.49 2.53 16.84
C ALA A 88 -4.08 2.73 15.43
N GLY A 89 -5.41 2.73 15.34
CA GLY A 89 -6.14 2.90 14.07
C GLY A 89 -6.94 1.66 13.65
N PHE A 90 -7.79 1.82 12.65
CA PHE A 90 -8.65 0.80 12.06
C PHE A 90 -8.61 0.95 10.54
N PHE A 91 -8.72 -0.16 9.80
CA PHE A 91 -9.00 -0.10 8.38
C PHE A 91 -10.40 0.50 8.19
N ARG A 92 -10.50 1.47 7.28
CA ARG A 92 -11.79 2.03 6.87
C ARG A 92 -12.29 1.24 5.66
N VAL A 93 -13.47 0.64 5.80
CA VAL A 93 -14.09 -0.19 4.76
C VAL A 93 -15.47 0.34 4.42
N GLU A 94 -15.90 0.09 3.19
CA GLU A 94 -17.24 0.37 2.71
C GLU A 94 -18.01 -0.94 2.58
N GLN A 95 -19.15 -1.04 3.25
CA GLN A 95 -20.04 -2.20 3.16
C GLN A 95 -20.76 -2.25 1.82
N THR A 96 -21.42 -3.37 1.52
CA THR A 96 -22.17 -3.56 0.26
C THR A 96 -23.34 -2.59 0.07
N ASP A 97 -23.81 -1.96 1.16
CA ASP A 97 -24.87 -0.95 1.15
C ASP A 97 -24.33 0.50 0.99
N GLY A 98 -23.01 0.67 0.85
CA GLY A 98 -22.32 1.96 0.76
C GLY A 98 -22.04 2.62 2.12
N SER A 99 -22.42 1.98 3.24
CA SER A 99 -22.13 2.51 4.57
C SER A 99 -20.67 2.27 4.97
N VAL A 100 -20.10 3.18 5.74
CA VAL A 100 -18.72 3.07 6.23
C VAL A 100 -18.68 2.24 7.51
N ALA A 101 -17.76 1.28 7.56
CA ALA A 101 -17.43 0.52 8.75
C ALA A 101 -15.91 0.53 8.97
N TYR A 102 -15.51 0.06 10.14
CA TYR A 102 -14.13 0.02 10.58
C TYR A 102 -13.79 -1.40 11.00
N THR A 103 -12.57 -1.87 10.72
CA THR A 103 -12.13 -3.20 11.13
C THR A 103 -10.64 -3.22 11.49
N ARG A 104 -10.28 -4.22 12.30
CA ARG A 104 -8.90 -4.64 12.59
C ARG A 104 -8.51 -5.89 11.81
N ASN A 105 -9.48 -6.58 11.22
CA ASN A 105 -9.19 -7.70 10.35
C ASN A 105 -8.63 -7.17 9.03
N GLY A 106 -7.40 -7.58 8.72
CA GLY A 106 -6.71 -7.17 7.50
C GLY A 106 -6.50 -8.29 6.51
N GLN A 107 -7.34 -9.34 6.55
CA GLN A 107 -7.39 -10.34 5.50
C GLN A 107 -8.14 -9.78 4.29
N PHE A 108 -7.38 -9.44 3.25
CA PHE A 108 -7.92 -8.88 2.02
C PHE A 108 -7.60 -9.73 0.81
N GLU A 109 -8.50 -9.70 -0.16
CA GLU A 109 -8.41 -10.37 -1.45
C GLU A 109 -8.85 -9.39 -2.55
N VAL A 110 -8.53 -9.69 -3.81
CA VAL A 110 -9.03 -8.91 -4.94
C VAL A 110 -10.24 -9.61 -5.52
N ASP A 111 -11.36 -8.89 -5.68
CA ASP A 111 -12.58 -9.44 -6.27
C ASP A 111 -12.53 -9.46 -7.81
N LYS A 112 -13.60 -9.96 -8.43
CA LYS A 112 -13.74 -10.05 -9.90
C LYS A 112 -13.71 -8.70 -10.63
N ASP A 113 -14.04 -7.63 -9.92
CA ASP A 113 -14.09 -6.27 -10.47
C ASP A 113 -12.79 -5.51 -10.14
N GLY A 114 -11.82 -6.16 -9.47
CA GLY A 114 -10.54 -5.59 -9.10
C GLY A 114 -10.56 -4.84 -7.76
N PHE A 115 -11.67 -4.80 -7.03
CA PHE A 115 -11.69 -4.14 -5.71
C PHE A 115 -10.97 -4.98 -4.67
N ILE A 116 -10.27 -4.31 -3.76
CA ILE A 116 -9.69 -4.96 -2.58
C ILE A 116 -10.82 -5.15 -1.57
N VAL A 117 -11.18 -6.39 -1.29
CA VAL A 117 -12.29 -6.77 -0.43
C VAL A 117 -11.81 -7.61 0.75
N GLY A 118 -12.44 -7.44 1.91
CA GLY A 118 -12.28 -8.38 3.03
C GLY A 118 -13.50 -9.30 3.13
N GLY A 119 -13.47 -10.32 3.99
CA GLY A 119 -14.67 -11.13 4.26
C GLY A 119 -15.59 -10.38 5.22
N PRO A 120 -16.90 -10.15 4.97
CA PRO A 120 -17.86 -10.68 3.99
C PRO A 120 -18.22 -9.76 2.79
N GLY A 121 -17.23 -9.35 1.99
CA GLY A 121 -17.43 -8.59 0.74
C GLY A 121 -17.47 -7.07 0.88
N TYR A 122 -17.03 -6.52 2.02
CA TYR A 122 -16.78 -5.08 2.14
C TYR A 122 -15.51 -4.69 1.38
N LYS A 123 -15.47 -3.45 0.89
CA LYS A 123 -14.36 -2.91 0.11
C LYS A 123 -13.44 -2.09 0.99
N LEU A 124 -12.13 -2.29 0.88
CA LEU A 124 -11.13 -1.46 1.54
C LEU A 124 -11.09 -0.09 0.87
N THR A 125 -11.11 0.98 1.67
CA THR A 125 -11.08 2.35 1.15
C THR A 125 -9.71 2.99 1.32
N GLY A 126 -9.41 3.97 0.48
CA GLY A 126 -8.11 4.61 0.43
C GLY A 126 -8.05 5.82 -0.50
N TYR A 127 -6.87 6.40 -0.62
CA TYR A 127 -6.57 7.41 -1.62
C TYR A 127 -6.19 6.73 -2.93
N THR A 128 -6.88 7.08 -4.02
CA THR A 128 -6.59 6.54 -5.35
C THR A 128 -5.34 7.22 -5.93
N ALA A 129 -4.61 6.47 -6.77
CA ALA A 129 -3.52 7.03 -7.56
C ALA A 129 -4.03 7.49 -8.93
N ASN A 130 -3.48 8.57 -9.47
CA ASN A 130 -3.80 9.02 -10.82
C ASN A 130 -3.12 8.16 -11.91
N THR A 131 -3.31 8.52 -13.19
CA THR A 131 -2.69 7.83 -14.34
C THR A 131 -1.16 7.79 -14.29
N ALA A 132 -0.52 8.73 -13.57
CA ALA A 132 0.93 8.79 -13.37
C ALA A 132 1.41 8.06 -12.10
N GLY A 133 0.52 7.42 -11.32
CA GLY A 133 0.87 6.75 -10.07
C GLY A 133 1.08 7.70 -8.88
N VAL A 134 0.65 8.96 -8.97
CA VAL A 134 0.68 9.93 -7.87
C VAL A 134 -0.56 9.77 -7.01
N ILE A 135 -0.37 9.59 -5.70
CA ILE A 135 -1.45 9.47 -4.72
C ILE A 135 -2.01 10.86 -4.42
N LEU A 136 -3.33 11.03 -4.57
CA LEU A 136 -4.03 12.27 -4.26
C LEU A 136 -4.78 12.10 -2.93
N PRO A 137 -4.37 12.79 -1.84
CA PRO A 137 -5.05 12.70 -0.56
C PRO A 137 -6.38 13.48 -0.61
N ALA A 138 -7.40 12.84 -1.18
CA ALA A 138 -8.76 13.37 -1.36
C ALA A 138 -9.75 12.70 -0.38
N GLN A 139 -11.03 12.61 -0.72
CA GLN A 139 -11.97 11.77 0.03
C GLN A 139 -11.63 10.29 -0.22
N PRO A 140 -11.59 9.42 0.81
CA PRO A 140 -11.25 8.02 0.58
C PRO A 140 -12.36 7.26 -0.14
N GLU A 141 -11.99 6.61 -1.24
CA GLU A 141 -12.85 5.82 -2.12
C GLU A 141 -12.43 4.34 -2.07
N PRO A 142 -13.29 3.40 -2.50
CA PRO A 142 -12.92 1.99 -2.63
C PRO A 142 -11.67 1.81 -3.49
N LEU A 143 -10.67 1.10 -2.94
CA LEU A 143 -9.43 0.82 -3.63
C LEU A 143 -9.65 -0.28 -4.66
N GLN A 144 -9.24 0.01 -5.89
CA GLN A 144 -9.32 -0.90 -7.02
C GLN A 144 -7.93 -1.14 -7.59
N VAL A 145 -7.58 -2.40 -7.72
CA VAL A 145 -6.45 -2.89 -8.50
C VAL A 145 -6.92 -2.93 -9.95
N ASP A 146 -6.48 -1.95 -10.74
CA ASP A 146 -6.70 -1.98 -12.18
C ASP A 146 -5.92 -3.16 -12.78
N THR A 147 -6.67 -4.11 -13.36
CA THR A 147 -6.10 -5.28 -14.04
C THR A 147 -5.88 -5.04 -15.53
N ALA A 148 -6.24 -3.84 -16.02
CA ALA A 148 -5.87 -3.43 -17.35
C ALA A 148 -4.35 -3.47 -17.54
N ASP A 149 -3.93 -3.81 -18.75
CA ASP A 149 -2.53 -3.79 -19.10
C ASP A 149 -2.02 -2.34 -18.98
N LEU A 150 -0.86 -2.18 -18.34
CA LEU A 150 -0.16 -0.91 -18.29
C LEU A 150 0.12 -0.49 -19.73
N GLN A 151 -0.45 0.65 -20.12
CA GLN A 151 -0.24 1.22 -21.45
C GLN A 151 1.26 1.47 -21.66
N PRO A 152 1.77 1.22 -22.88
CA PRO A 152 3.14 1.52 -23.20
C PRO A 152 3.42 3.01 -23.03
N ASN A 153 4.66 3.33 -22.69
CA ASN A 153 5.14 4.70 -22.72
C ASN A 153 6.09 4.84 -23.90
N ILE A 154 5.80 5.80 -24.77
CA ILE A 154 6.71 6.19 -25.84
C ILE A 154 7.98 6.76 -25.22
N THR A 155 9.14 6.45 -25.80
CA THR A 155 10.39 7.07 -25.38
C THR A 155 10.35 8.56 -25.73
N THR A 156 10.51 9.42 -24.73
CA THR A 156 10.65 10.87 -24.92
C THR A 156 12.04 11.37 -24.55
N GLU A 157 12.75 10.62 -23.70
CA GLU A 157 14.05 11.00 -23.17
C GLU A 157 15.06 9.85 -23.29
N ILE A 158 16.26 10.16 -23.80
CA ILE A 158 17.42 9.27 -23.77
C ILE A 158 18.56 9.99 -23.06
N ARG A 159 19.16 9.35 -22.05
CA ARG A 159 20.36 9.81 -21.36
C ARG A 159 21.54 8.93 -21.72
N LEU A 160 22.59 9.54 -22.22
CA LEU A 160 23.77 8.84 -22.70
C LEU A 160 25.05 9.51 -22.19
N GLY A 161 25.85 8.74 -21.46
CA GLY A 161 27.19 9.15 -21.02
C GLY A 161 28.21 8.20 -21.60
N MET A 162 29.14 8.73 -22.39
CA MET A 162 30.18 7.94 -23.03
C MET A 162 31.53 8.65 -23.03
N ASN A 163 32.59 7.91 -23.34
CA ASN A 163 33.89 8.46 -23.69
C ASN A 163 34.18 8.21 -25.17
N LEU A 164 34.41 9.26 -25.94
CA LEU A 164 34.88 9.21 -27.33
C LEU A 164 36.42 9.28 -27.35
N ASP A 165 37.09 8.38 -28.10
CA ASP A 165 38.56 8.38 -28.15
C ASP A 165 39.08 9.61 -28.90
N SER A 166 39.78 10.50 -28.19
CA SER A 166 40.38 11.69 -28.78
C SER A 166 41.45 11.40 -29.84
N ARG A 167 41.96 10.16 -29.90
CA ARG A 167 42.96 9.71 -30.89
C ARG A 167 42.35 9.02 -32.10
N ALA A 168 41.01 8.93 -32.19
CA ALA A 168 40.33 8.36 -33.35
C ALA A 168 40.74 9.07 -34.65
N GLN A 169 40.71 8.32 -35.76
CA GLN A 169 40.98 8.84 -37.09
C GLN A 169 40.02 10.00 -37.40
N ILE A 170 40.58 11.08 -37.92
CA ILE A 170 39.82 12.23 -38.38
C ILE A 170 39.40 11.94 -39.82
N PHE A 171 38.12 12.16 -40.11
CA PHE A 171 37.56 12.04 -41.44
C PHE A 171 37.27 13.43 -42.03
N ASP A 172 37.93 13.77 -43.13
CA ASP A 172 37.76 15.03 -43.84
C ASP A 172 37.17 14.79 -45.23
N THR A 173 35.86 15.02 -45.34
CA THR A 173 35.12 14.89 -46.61
C THR A 173 35.62 15.87 -47.67
N GLY A 174 36.21 17.01 -47.28
CA GLY A 174 36.84 17.97 -48.19
C GLY A 174 38.20 17.50 -48.72
N ALA A 175 38.88 16.60 -48.01
CA ALA A 175 40.14 15.98 -48.41
C ALA A 175 39.96 14.68 -49.21
N GLY A 176 38.72 14.25 -49.47
CA GLY A 176 38.39 13.07 -50.26
C GLY A 176 38.20 11.78 -49.46
N ASP A 177 38.05 11.87 -48.13
CA ASP A 177 37.66 10.70 -47.32
C ASP A 177 36.22 10.25 -47.68
N PRO A 178 35.93 8.93 -47.56
CA PRO A 178 34.61 8.39 -47.91
C PRO A 178 33.50 9.08 -47.11
N ALA A 179 32.34 9.30 -47.72
CA ALA A 179 31.16 9.76 -46.99
C ALA A 179 30.73 8.73 -45.94
N PHE A 180 29.94 9.17 -44.95
CA PHE A 180 29.38 8.25 -43.96
C PHE A 180 28.50 7.21 -44.65
N ASP A 181 28.75 5.93 -44.34
CA ASP A 181 27.97 4.78 -44.79
C ASP A 181 27.80 3.81 -43.61
N GLU A 182 26.57 3.61 -43.17
CA GLU A 182 26.21 2.73 -42.06
C GLU A 182 26.62 1.26 -42.28
N LEU A 183 26.72 0.83 -43.54
CA LEU A 183 27.08 -0.54 -43.91
C LEU A 183 28.60 -0.76 -43.97
N ASP A 184 29.39 0.33 -44.02
CA ASP A 184 30.84 0.27 -44.06
C ASP A 184 31.46 0.72 -42.72
N PRO A 185 31.96 -0.22 -41.89
CA PRO A 185 32.55 0.07 -40.59
C PRO A 185 33.84 0.89 -40.66
N THR A 186 34.39 1.13 -41.84
CA THR A 186 35.57 1.99 -42.03
C THR A 186 35.21 3.48 -42.17
N THR A 187 33.92 3.83 -42.28
CA THR A 187 33.47 5.22 -42.49
C THR A 187 33.07 5.95 -41.20
N TYR A 188 33.03 5.26 -40.06
CA TYR A 188 32.74 5.82 -38.75
C TYR A 188 33.76 5.35 -37.69
N SER A 189 33.88 6.09 -36.59
CA SER A 189 34.87 5.80 -35.54
C SER A 189 34.33 4.86 -34.47
N SER A 190 33.08 5.04 -34.07
CA SER A 190 32.44 4.25 -33.00
C SER A 190 30.94 4.25 -33.18
N SER A 191 30.27 3.23 -32.65
CA SER A 191 28.82 3.15 -32.64
C SER A 191 28.30 2.58 -31.33
N THR A 192 27.08 2.95 -30.98
CA THR A 192 26.33 2.39 -29.84
C THR A 192 24.86 2.33 -30.19
N SER A 193 24.10 1.45 -29.55
CA SER A 193 22.65 1.37 -29.74
C SER A 193 21.89 1.54 -28.43
N VAL A 194 20.66 2.04 -28.54
CA VAL A 194 19.69 2.22 -27.46
C VAL A 194 18.36 1.64 -27.94
N SER A 195 17.66 0.89 -27.08
CA SER A 195 16.28 0.48 -27.37
C SER A 195 15.31 1.61 -27.05
N VAL A 196 14.50 2.00 -28.03
CA VAL A 196 13.43 3.00 -27.91
C VAL A 196 12.07 2.34 -28.13
N TYR A 197 11.01 2.92 -27.58
CA TYR A 197 9.66 2.37 -27.66
C TYR A 197 8.74 3.34 -28.39
N ASP A 198 7.91 2.79 -29.30
CA ASP A 198 6.88 3.56 -30.01
C ASP A 198 5.60 3.74 -29.15
N THR A 199 4.61 4.43 -29.71
CA THR A 199 3.30 4.64 -29.07
C THR A 199 2.50 3.35 -28.83
N LEU A 200 2.84 2.25 -29.50
CA LEU A 200 2.19 0.95 -29.38
C LEU A 200 2.96 -0.01 -28.46
N GLY A 201 4.16 0.38 -28.00
CA GLY A 201 5.04 -0.40 -27.14
C GLY A 201 5.97 -1.36 -27.87
N ASN A 202 6.11 -1.26 -29.20
CA ASN A 202 7.12 -2.01 -29.94
C ASN A 202 8.50 -1.44 -29.63
N ALA A 203 9.47 -2.33 -29.42
CA ALA A 203 10.85 -1.95 -29.20
C ALA A 203 11.57 -1.82 -30.55
N HIS A 204 12.24 -0.69 -30.74
CA HIS A 204 13.08 -0.37 -31.88
C HIS A 204 14.51 -0.11 -31.42
N VAL A 205 15.50 -0.41 -32.24
CA VAL A 205 16.92 -0.24 -31.93
C VAL A 205 17.44 1.01 -32.63
N LEU A 206 17.60 2.09 -31.88
CA LEU A 206 18.26 3.31 -32.34
C LEU A 206 19.77 3.13 -32.23
N THR A 207 20.45 3.08 -33.37
CA THR A 207 21.91 3.04 -33.47
C THR A 207 22.45 4.45 -33.72
N LEU A 208 23.42 4.85 -32.90
CA LEU A 208 24.12 6.12 -32.98
C LEU A 208 25.54 5.85 -33.48
N TYR A 209 25.92 6.48 -34.58
CA TYR A 209 27.26 6.42 -35.15
C TYR A 209 27.99 7.72 -34.89
N PHE A 210 29.22 7.62 -34.42
CA PHE A 210 30.09 8.75 -34.13
C PHE A 210 31.25 8.76 -35.12
N ARG A 211 31.40 9.88 -35.81
CA ARG A 211 32.46 10.11 -36.77
C ARG A 211 33.23 11.36 -36.36
N LYS A 212 34.52 11.22 -36.14
CA LYS A 212 35.37 12.37 -35.80
C LYS A 212 35.71 13.17 -37.05
N ILE A 213 35.50 14.47 -37.01
CA ILE A 213 35.79 15.41 -38.10
C ILE A 213 36.85 16.44 -37.67
N PRO A 214 37.48 17.17 -38.61
CA PRO A 214 38.37 18.26 -38.28
C PRO A 214 37.65 19.30 -37.41
N ALA A 215 38.31 19.79 -36.36
CA ALA A 215 37.73 20.79 -35.48
C ALA A 215 37.48 22.11 -36.25
N SER A 216 36.26 22.63 -36.17
CA SER A 216 35.89 23.93 -36.73
C SER A 216 36.11 25.05 -35.69
N GLY A 217 37.37 25.32 -35.33
CA GLY A 217 37.75 26.42 -34.42
C GLY A 217 38.64 26.01 -33.26
N SER A 218 38.38 26.55 -32.05
CA SER A 218 39.21 26.34 -30.84
C SER A 218 38.97 25.01 -30.11
N GLY A 219 38.11 24.13 -30.63
CA GLY A 219 37.79 22.81 -30.04
C GLY A 219 38.86 21.75 -30.32
N VAL A 220 38.88 20.67 -29.52
CA VAL A 220 39.87 19.57 -29.61
C VAL A 220 39.45 18.43 -30.57
N GLY A 221 38.42 18.66 -31.38
CA GLY A 221 37.93 17.72 -32.39
C GLY A 221 36.41 17.71 -32.38
N ASP A 222 35.81 18.06 -33.50
CA ASP A 222 34.35 18.02 -33.66
C ASP A 222 33.95 16.60 -34.04
N TRP A 223 32.76 16.19 -33.62
CA TRP A 223 32.19 14.89 -33.95
C TRP A 223 30.85 15.08 -34.65
N GLU A 224 30.61 14.26 -35.65
CA GLU A 224 29.31 14.11 -36.29
C GLU A 224 28.65 12.86 -35.74
N MET A 225 27.43 13.02 -35.25
CA MET A 225 26.58 11.93 -34.83
C MET A 225 25.50 11.69 -35.88
N TYR A 226 25.43 10.46 -36.36
CA TYR A 226 24.37 9.97 -37.25
C TYR A 226 23.49 8.98 -36.50
N THR A 227 22.20 8.96 -36.81
CA THR A 227 21.23 8.08 -36.18
C THR A 227 20.63 7.12 -37.20
N GLN A 228 20.37 5.89 -36.81
CA GLN A 228 19.75 4.87 -37.65
C GLN A 228 18.76 4.07 -36.80
N ILE A 229 17.56 3.79 -37.30
CA ILE A 229 16.55 3.01 -36.60
C ILE A 229 16.36 1.65 -37.28
N ASP A 230 16.40 0.56 -36.51
CA ASP A 230 16.10 -0.81 -36.96
C ASP A 230 16.82 -1.29 -38.24
N GLY A 231 18.02 -0.78 -38.49
CA GLY A 231 18.77 -1.11 -39.70
C GLY A 231 18.18 -0.53 -41.00
N GLY A 232 17.22 0.40 -40.90
CA GLY A 232 16.78 1.24 -42.01
C GLY A 232 17.85 2.26 -42.41
N THR A 233 17.52 3.23 -43.26
CA THR A 233 18.49 4.24 -43.70
C THR A 233 18.84 5.21 -42.56
N ALA A 234 20.12 5.47 -42.32
CA ALA A 234 20.57 6.47 -41.36
C ALA A 234 20.20 7.90 -41.77
N SER A 235 20.14 8.78 -40.78
CA SER A 235 19.95 10.22 -40.97
C SER A 235 20.97 10.77 -41.96
N THR A 236 20.49 11.58 -42.89
CA THR A 236 21.33 12.27 -43.88
C THR A 236 21.98 13.53 -43.30
N THR A 237 21.43 14.07 -42.21
CA THR A 237 21.94 15.29 -41.55
C THR A 237 22.59 14.92 -40.22
N PRO A 238 23.91 15.11 -40.07
CA PRO A 238 24.60 14.83 -38.82
C PRO A 238 24.26 15.86 -37.74
N ILE A 239 24.24 15.41 -36.50
CA ILE A 239 24.21 16.27 -35.31
C ILE A 239 25.65 16.54 -34.87
N SER A 240 26.00 17.81 -34.71
CA SER A 240 27.36 18.22 -34.30
C SER A 240 27.55 18.11 -32.77
N VAL A 241 28.57 17.34 -32.38
CA VAL A 241 28.96 17.08 -30.99
C VAL A 241 30.37 17.64 -30.78
N GLN A 242 30.47 18.74 -30.03
CA GLN A 242 31.70 19.51 -29.84
C GLN A 242 32.18 19.45 -28.38
N PHE A 243 33.51 19.44 -28.21
CA PHE A 243 34.17 19.39 -26.90
C PHE A 243 35.13 20.55 -26.71
N ASP A 244 35.29 20.97 -25.45
CA ASP A 244 36.28 21.97 -25.06
C ASP A 244 37.70 21.38 -24.96
N SER A 245 38.67 22.24 -24.65
CA SER A 245 40.06 21.82 -24.45
C SER A 245 40.30 20.87 -23.27
N SER A 246 39.31 20.73 -22.38
CA SER A 246 39.33 19.81 -21.24
C SER A 246 38.65 18.47 -21.54
N GLY A 247 38.08 18.29 -22.73
CA GLY A 247 37.34 17.09 -23.13
C GLY A 247 35.90 17.04 -22.64
N THR A 248 35.35 18.18 -22.19
CA THR A 248 33.95 18.32 -21.73
C THR A 248 33.06 18.78 -22.89
N LEU A 249 31.82 18.28 -22.96
CA LEU A 249 30.87 18.65 -24.00
C LEU A 249 30.50 20.14 -23.96
N ILE A 250 30.51 20.81 -25.12
CA ILE A 250 30.04 22.19 -25.32
C ILE A 250 28.69 22.24 -26.06
N SER A 251 28.38 21.23 -26.89
CA SER A 251 27.13 21.18 -27.66
C SER A 251 25.88 21.32 -26.79
N SER A 252 24.80 21.84 -27.38
CA SER A 252 23.50 21.94 -26.71
C SER A 252 23.00 20.56 -26.26
N SER A 253 22.65 20.42 -24.98
CA SER A 253 22.04 19.24 -24.40
C SER A 253 20.85 19.69 -23.54
N PRO A 254 19.62 19.18 -23.78
CA PRO A 254 19.28 18.12 -24.72
C PRO A 254 19.30 18.57 -26.19
N THR A 255 19.55 17.62 -27.10
CA THR A 255 19.33 17.78 -28.54
C THR A 255 18.15 16.92 -28.95
N THR A 256 17.19 17.50 -29.69
CA THR A 256 16.03 16.75 -30.21
C THR A 256 16.43 15.93 -31.44
N ILE A 257 16.05 14.66 -31.43
CA ILE A 257 16.23 13.72 -32.54
C ILE A 257 14.84 13.26 -32.98
N THR A 258 14.52 13.43 -34.25
CA THR A 258 13.31 12.86 -34.83
C THR A 258 13.58 11.42 -35.21
N ILE A 259 12.80 10.49 -34.67
CA ILE A 259 12.78 9.09 -35.08
C ILE A 259 11.81 8.98 -36.25
N ASP A 260 12.37 8.86 -37.44
CA ASP A 260 11.65 8.74 -38.71
C ASP A 260 11.43 7.27 -39.05
N PHE A 261 10.16 6.85 -39.12
CA PHE A 261 9.75 5.51 -39.50
C PHE A 261 9.37 5.39 -40.99
N ASP A 262 9.35 6.47 -41.78
CA ASP A 262 8.96 6.44 -43.20
C ASP A 262 9.87 5.53 -44.04
N ASN A 263 11.08 5.24 -43.55
CA ASN A 263 12.08 4.39 -44.21
C ASN A 263 12.22 2.98 -43.62
N VAL A 264 11.35 2.56 -42.70
CA VAL A 264 11.32 1.20 -42.14
C VAL A 264 10.03 0.48 -42.50
N ALA A 265 10.15 -0.76 -42.99
CA ALA A 265 9.05 -1.55 -43.56
C ALA A 265 8.02 -2.07 -42.54
N PHE A 266 8.04 -1.58 -41.30
CA PHE A 266 7.17 -2.04 -40.22
C PHE A 266 5.97 -1.11 -40.09
N GLY A 267 4.80 -1.62 -40.47
CA GLY A 267 3.59 -0.81 -40.66
C GLY A 267 3.10 -0.10 -39.40
N GLY A 268 2.93 1.22 -39.50
CA GLY A 268 1.95 1.99 -38.74
C GLY A 268 2.47 2.76 -37.51
N ALA A 269 3.76 2.74 -37.20
CA ALA A 269 4.34 3.61 -36.18
C ALA A 269 4.36 5.06 -36.70
N LEU A 270 4.00 6.01 -35.83
CA LEU A 270 4.13 7.44 -36.14
C LEU A 270 5.52 7.91 -35.74
N ASP A 271 6.09 8.79 -36.54
CA ASP A 271 7.32 9.51 -36.18
C ASP A 271 7.14 10.23 -34.86
N PHE A 272 8.20 10.24 -34.06
CA PHE A 272 8.22 10.96 -32.79
C PHE A 272 9.58 11.54 -32.50
N ASP A 273 9.57 12.63 -31.74
CA ASP A 273 10.76 13.32 -31.30
C ASP A 273 11.22 12.80 -29.94
N VAL A 274 12.54 12.66 -29.79
CA VAL A 274 13.20 12.22 -28.56
C VAL A 274 14.24 13.25 -28.16
N GLU A 275 14.27 13.62 -26.88
CA GLU A 275 15.30 14.45 -26.30
C GLU A 275 16.51 13.60 -25.90
N LEU A 276 17.65 13.80 -26.59
CA LEU A 276 18.91 13.15 -26.25
C LEU A 276 19.74 14.06 -25.33
N PHE A 277 19.98 13.58 -24.12
CA PHE A 277 20.90 14.16 -23.14
C PHE A 277 22.27 13.51 -23.23
N MET A 278 23.30 14.32 -23.47
CA MET A 278 24.70 13.88 -23.60
C MET A 278 25.64 14.54 -22.59
N ASP A 279 25.10 15.15 -21.54
CA ASP A 279 25.82 15.94 -20.54
C ASP A 279 26.98 15.19 -19.86
N ALA A 280 26.88 13.86 -19.74
CA ALA A 280 27.93 13.01 -19.19
C ALA A 280 28.94 12.49 -20.24
N THR A 281 28.91 13.00 -21.47
CA THR A 281 29.80 12.59 -22.55
C THR A 281 31.12 13.36 -22.51
N THR A 282 32.22 12.62 -22.70
CA THR A 282 33.59 13.14 -22.63
C THR A 282 34.42 12.70 -23.82
N GLN A 283 35.51 13.42 -24.07
CA GLN A 283 36.49 13.08 -25.09
C GLN A 283 37.89 12.96 -24.47
N PHE A 284 38.28 11.75 -24.07
CA PHE A 284 39.61 11.46 -23.54
C PHE A 284 40.39 10.49 -24.43
N GLY A 285 41.72 10.44 -24.24
CA GLY A 285 42.63 9.52 -24.94
C GLY A 285 42.54 8.06 -24.49
N SER A 286 41.34 7.61 -24.11
CA SER A 286 40.99 6.23 -23.82
C SER A 286 40.09 5.68 -24.91
N ALA A 287 40.03 4.35 -25.03
CA ALA A 287 39.16 3.69 -25.98
C ALA A 287 37.68 4.11 -25.78
N PHE A 288 36.89 3.96 -26.85
CA PHE A 288 35.46 4.20 -26.79
C PHE A 288 34.79 3.32 -25.72
N GLY A 289 33.89 3.91 -24.95
CA GLY A 289 33.12 3.20 -23.95
C GLY A 289 31.86 3.94 -23.54
N VAL A 290 30.77 3.21 -23.36
CA VAL A 290 29.50 3.73 -22.83
C VAL A 290 29.50 3.54 -21.32
N ASN A 291 29.45 4.65 -20.59
CA ASN A 291 29.52 4.68 -19.12
C ASN A 291 28.12 4.73 -18.48
N SER A 292 27.14 5.34 -19.15
CA SER A 292 25.75 5.36 -18.73
C SER A 292 24.81 5.38 -19.94
N GLN A 293 23.70 4.67 -19.83
CA GLN A 293 22.65 4.61 -20.84
C GLN A 293 21.31 4.41 -20.12
N ALA A 294 20.35 5.31 -20.34
CA ALA A 294 19.01 5.21 -19.79
C ALA A 294 17.97 5.84 -20.74
N GLN A 295 16.74 5.38 -20.67
CA GLN A 295 15.59 5.91 -21.42
C GLN A 295 14.29 5.66 -20.65
N ASP A 296 13.24 6.41 -20.97
CA ASP A 296 11.97 6.47 -20.21
C ASP A 296 10.79 5.68 -20.79
N GLY A 297 10.94 5.14 -22.01
CA GLY A 297 9.92 4.34 -22.69
C GLY A 297 9.83 2.89 -22.20
N TYR A 298 8.68 2.27 -22.39
CA TYR A 298 8.49 0.84 -22.08
C TYR A 298 7.32 0.23 -22.84
N ALA A 299 7.42 -1.06 -23.15
CA ALA A 299 6.33 -1.85 -23.72
C ALA A 299 5.16 -2.01 -22.75
N SER A 300 4.01 -2.46 -23.25
CA SER A 300 2.86 -2.75 -22.37
C SER A 300 3.20 -3.84 -21.35
N GLY A 301 2.60 -3.75 -20.17
CA GLY A 301 2.87 -4.66 -19.06
C GLY A 301 1.57 -5.22 -18.48
N ARG A 302 1.51 -6.54 -18.28
CA ARG A 302 0.39 -7.15 -17.55
C ARG A 302 0.72 -7.15 -16.06
N LEU A 303 -0.29 -6.97 -15.20
CA LEU A 303 -0.08 -7.02 -13.76
C LEU A 303 0.38 -8.43 -13.35
N SER A 304 1.58 -8.54 -12.78
CA SER A 304 2.18 -9.79 -12.32
C SER A 304 2.00 -10.02 -10.82
N GLY A 305 1.80 -8.96 -10.04
CA GLY A 305 1.61 -9.07 -8.60
C GLY A 305 1.31 -7.73 -7.95
N VAL A 306 0.73 -7.80 -6.74
CA VAL A 306 0.41 -6.65 -5.90
C VAL A 306 1.07 -6.84 -4.55
N THR A 307 1.73 -5.80 -4.06
CA THR A 307 2.35 -5.77 -2.74
C THR A 307 1.95 -4.48 -2.02
N ILE A 308 1.91 -4.52 -0.70
CA ILE A 308 1.57 -3.36 0.12
C ILE A 308 2.80 -2.95 0.91
N ASP A 309 3.14 -1.66 0.89
CA ASP A 309 4.24 -1.11 1.67
C ASP A 309 3.81 -0.74 3.10
N ARG A 310 4.80 -0.52 3.98
CA ARG A 310 4.57 -0.12 5.38
C ARG A 310 3.77 1.18 5.55
N ASP A 311 3.83 2.06 4.56
CA ASP A 311 3.11 3.34 4.51
C ASP A 311 1.70 3.19 3.88
N GLY A 312 1.27 1.95 3.62
CA GLY A 312 -0.02 1.57 3.04
C GLY A 312 -0.16 1.80 1.55
N ILE A 313 0.94 2.09 0.85
CA ILE A 313 0.93 2.22 -0.60
C ILE A 313 0.81 0.83 -1.22
N ILE A 314 -0.17 0.68 -2.09
CA ILE A 314 -0.38 -0.53 -2.89
C ILE A 314 0.44 -0.39 -4.17
N LEU A 315 1.43 -1.24 -4.34
CA LEU A 315 2.33 -1.28 -5.49
C LEU A 315 1.95 -2.45 -6.41
N GLY A 316 1.60 -2.14 -7.66
CA GLY A 316 1.45 -3.12 -8.73
C GLY A 316 2.80 -3.33 -9.43
N ARG A 317 3.20 -4.59 -9.59
CA ARG A 317 4.37 -4.99 -10.39
C ARG A 317 3.91 -5.57 -11.71
N TYR A 318 4.49 -5.11 -12.80
CA TYR A 318 4.09 -5.49 -14.15
C TYR A 318 5.14 -6.37 -14.83
N SER A 319 4.71 -7.14 -15.84
CA SER A 319 5.56 -8.07 -16.60
C SER A 319 6.69 -7.38 -17.38
N ASN A 320 6.54 -6.08 -17.66
CA ASN A 320 7.56 -5.25 -18.31
C ASN A 320 8.62 -4.71 -17.33
N GLY A 321 8.60 -5.16 -16.07
CA GLY A 321 9.55 -4.74 -15.03
C GLY A 321 9.22 -3.40 -14.37
N GLN A 322 8.20 -2.69 -14.85
CA GLN A 322 7.74 -1.44 -14.24
C GLN A 322 6.92 -1.72 -12.98
N SER A 323 6.96 -0.78 -12.04
CA SER A 323 6.13 -0.80 -10.84
C SER A 323 5.36 0.51 -10.73
N ARG A 324 4.09 0.44 -10.34
CA ARG A 324 3.23 1.61 -10.23
C ARG A 324 2.40 1.58 -8.96
N ASN A 325 2.27 2.73 -8.31
CA ASN A 325 1.39 2.87 -7.17
C ASN A 325 -0.07 2.89 -7.66
N LEU A 326 -0.89 2.00 -7.10
CA LEU A 326 -2.30 1.85 -7.45
C LEU A 326 -3.20 2.66 -6.49
N GLY A 327 -2.73 2.87 -5.27
CA GLY A 327 -3.42 3.68 -4.27
C GLY A 327 -2.74 3.57 -2.92
N GLN A 328 -3.33 4.19 -1.91
CA GLN A 328 -2.86 4.16 -0.54
C GLN A 328 -4.02 3.86 0.41
N ILE A 329 -3.86 2.84 1.25
CA ILE A 329 -4.82 2.48 2.30
C ILE A 329 -4.92 3.64 3.29
N VAL A 330 -6.14 3.98 3.71
CA VAL A 330 -6.35 4.92 4.81
C VAL A 330 -6.72 4.18 6.09
N LEU A 331 -6.26 4.73 7.21
CA LEU A 331 -6.64 4.30 8.53
C LEU A 331 -7.51 5.37 9.19
N ALA A 332 -8.39 4.93 10.08
CA ALA A 332 -9.18 5.82 10.93
C ALA A 332 -8.86 5.57 12.40
N ASN A 333 -8.69 6.64 13.18
CA ASN A 333 -8.62 6.56 14.63
C ASN A 333 -9.80 7.27 15.28
N PHE A 334 -10.11 6.89 16.52
CA PHE A 334 -11.19 7.48 17.31
C PHE A 334 -10.64 7.99 18.64
N GLN A 335 -11.22 9.06 19.14
CA GLN A 335 -10.85 9.58 20.47
C GLN A 335 -11.22 8.58 21.57
N ALA A 336 -12.36 7.90 21.42
CA ALA A 336 -12.82 6.88 22.36
C ALA A 336 -13.25 5.60 21.61
N PRO A 337 -12.32 4.68 21.31
CA PRO A 337 -12.64 3.42 20.60
C PRO A 337 -13.69 2.57 21.31
N ASN A 338 -13.77 2.63 22.65
CA ASN A 338 -14.78 1.89 23.43
C ASN A 338 -16.22 2.37 23.18
N GLY A 339 -16.41 3.55 22.57
CA GLY A 339 -17.72 4.06 22.19
C GLY A 339 -18.19 3.58 20.81
N LEU A 340 -17.40 2.78 20.10
CA LEU A 340 -17.77 2.21 18.81
C LEU A 340 -18.85 1.15 18.98
N LEU A 341 -19.76 1.07 18.02
CA LEU A 341 -20.82 0.08 17.99
C LEU A 341 -20.37 -1.13 17.17
N SER A 342 -20.50 -2.34 17.72
CA SER A 342 -20.19 -3.57 16.98
C SER A 342 -21.32 -3.89 16.01
N LEU A 343 -20.99 -4.09 14.73
CA LEU A 343 -21.92 -4.52 13.68
C LEU A 343 -21.93 -6.04 13.47
N GLY A 344 -21.03 -6.77 14.15
CA GLY A 344 -20.75 -8.18 13.86
C GLY A 344 -19.70 -8.35 12.76
N GLY A 345 -19.18 -9.57 12.58
CA GLY A 345 -18.18 -9.85 11.55
C GLY A 345 -16.85 -9.09 11.70
N ASN A 346 -16.46 -8.76 12.92
CA ASN A 346 -15.30 -7.89 13.24
C ASN A 346 -15.39 -6.50 12.60
N LEU A 347 -16.62 -5.98 12.43
CA LEU A 347 -16.89 -4.63 11.97
C LEU A 347 -17.42 -3.76 13.11
N TRP A 348 -17.00 -2.50 13.09
CA TRP A 348 -17.43 -1.45 13.99
C TRP A 348 -17.97 -0.26 13.20
N SER A 349 -18.99 0.41 13.74
CA SER A 349 -19.48 1.69 13.27
C SER A 349 -19.25 2.79 14.31
N GLU A 350 -19.26 4.04 13.85
CA GLU A 350 -19.19 5.18 14.74
C GLU A 350 -20.41 5.22 15.67
N GLY A 351 -20.14 5.37 16.96
CA GLY A 351 -21.16 5.57 17.98
C GLY A 351 -21.17 7.01 18.48
N PRO A 352 -22.28 7.48 19.09
CA PRO A 352 -22.36 8.85 19.64
C PRO A 352 -21.26 9.17 20.67
N ALA A 353 -20.75 8.14 21.37
CA ALA A 353 -19.71 8.27 22.37
C ALA A 353 -18.27 8.06 21.83
N SER A 354 -18.11 7.64 20.56
CA SER A 354 -16.79 7.35 19.98
C SER A 354 -16.02 8.59 19.49
N GLY A 355 -16.77 9.65 19.17
CA GLY A 355 -16.27 10.82 18.43
C GLY A 355 -16.24 10.57 16.92
N GLN A 356 -15.89 11.61 16.16
CA GLN A 356 -15.75 11.49 14.70
C GLN A 356 -14.48 10.72 14.32
N PRO A 357 -14.48 10.01 13.18
CA PRO A 357 -13.31 9.30 12.67
C PRO A 357 -12.22 10.29 12.23
N LEU A 358 -11.01 10.11 12.75
CA LEU A 358 -9.82 10.81 12.29
C LEU A 358 -9.14 9.95 11.22
N VAL A 359 -9.43 10.25 9.95
CA VAL A 359 -8.90 9.52 8.80
C VAL A 359 -7.56 10.11 8.35
N GLY A 360 -6.60 9.24 8.05
CA GLY A 360 -5.31 9.63 7.50
C GLY A 360 -4.51 8.46 6.95
N ALA A 361 -3.32 8.74 6.43
CA ALA A 361 -2.39 7.73 5.96
C ALA A 361 -1.74 6.98 7.16
N PRO A 362 -1.36 5.70 6.99
CA PRO A 362 -0.58 4.97 7.98
C PRO A 362 0.69 5.71 8.40
N GLY A 363 1.06 5.61 9.67
CA GLY A 363 2.22 6.30 10.23
C GLY A 363 2.07 7.83 10.39
N SER A 364 0.96 8.43 9.95
CA SER A 364 0.69 9.86 10.15
C SER A 364 -0.07 10.13 11.46
N GLY A 365 0.36 11.15 12.19
CA GLY A 365 -0.30 11.56 13.44
C GLY A 365 -0.27 10.48 14.52
N SER A 366 -1.44 9.97 14.90
CA SER A 366 -1.60 8.90 15.92
C SER A 366 -1.81 7.51 15.32
N LEU A 367 -1.71 7.37 14.00
CA LEU A 367 -1.96 6.13 13.28
C LEU A 367 -0.72 5.23 13.27
N GLY A 368 -0.93 3.93 13.43
CA GLY A 368 0.11 2.92 13.33
C GLY A 368 0.64 2.75 11.91
N LEU A 369 1.77 2.07 11.80
CA LEU A 369 2.33 1.61 10.52
C LEU A 369 1.66 0.30 10.11
N LEU A 370 1.74 -0.04 8.82
CA LEU A 370 1.28 -1.32 8.32
C LEU A 370 2.41 -2.33 8.24
N SER A 371 2.08 -3.60 8.46
CA SER A 371 2.93 -4.74 8.17
C SER A 371 2.24 -5.60 7.13
N ALA A 372 2.79 -5.65 5.92
CA ALA A 372 2.27 -6.48 4.83
C ALA A 372 2.65 -7.95 5.01
N GLY A 373 1.87 -8.84 4.39
CA GLY A 373 2.01 -10.28 4.52
C GLY A 373 1.84 -10.76 5.97
N ALA A 374 0.97 -10.12 6.74
CA ALA A 374 0.77 -10.43 8.15
C ALA A 374 -0.66 -10.13 8.59
N VAL A 375 -1.12 -10.84 9.62
CA VAL A 375 -2.44 -10.63 10.25
C VAL A 375 -2.31 -10.39 11.74
N GLU A 376 -3.20 -9.59 12.30
CA GLU A 376 -3.32 -9.38 13.74
C GLU A 376 -4.21 -10.47 14.36
N GLU A 377 -3.65 -11.31 15.22
CA GLU A 377 -4.39 -12.33 15.97
C GLU A 377 -5.34 -11.69 17.01
N SER A 378 -6.28 -12.49 17.51
CA SER A 378 -7.10 -12.09 18.66
C SER A 378 -6.23 -11.71 19.86
N ASN A 379 -6.61 -10.68 20.59
CA ASN A 379 -5.94 -10.29 21.84
C ASN A 379 -6.48 -11.05 23.08
N VAL A 380 -7.22 -12.14 22.87
CA VAL A 380 -7.79 -12.97 23.94
C VAL A 380 -6.74 -13.95 24.47
N ASP A 381 -6.43 -13.86 25.77
CA ASP A 381 -5.66 -14.90 26.47
C ASP A 381 -6.61 -16.02 26.92
N LEU A 382 -6.55 -17.16 26.21
CA LEU A 382 -7.39 -18.32 26.48
C LEU A 382 -7.18 -18.87 27.89
N THR A 383 -5.97 -18.82 28.43
CA THR A 383 -5.68 -19.36 29.76
C THR A 383 -6.37 -18.54 30.84
N GLN A 384 -6.34 -17.21 30.69
CA GLN A 384 -7.03 -16.29 31.58
C GLN A 384 -8.56 -16.46 31.48
N GLU A 385 -9.10 -16.60 30.26
CA GLU A 385 -10.54 -16.77 30.07
C GLU A 385 -11.07 -18.09 30.65
N LEU A 386 -10.31 -19.18 30.57
CA LEU A 386 -10.69 -20.44 31.21
C LEU A 386 -10.72 -20.33 32.75
N VAL A 387 -9.79 -19.58 33.35
CA VAL A 387 -9.83 -19.29 34.79
C VAL A 387 -11.03 -18.42 35.13
N ASN A 388 -11.29 -17.36 34.36
CA ASN A 388 -12.45 -16.49 34.53
C ASN A 388 -13.78 -17.27 34.41
N MET A 389 -13.84 -18.25 33.52
CA MET A 389 -15.02 -19.12 33.38
C MET A 389 -15.26 -19.92 34.67
N ILE A 390 -14.21 -20.50 35.27
CA ILE A 390 -14.30 -21.25 36.53
C ILE A 390 -14.72 -20.34 37.68
N THR A 391 -14.19 -19.11 37.75
CA THR A 391 -14.55 -18.16 38.82
C THR A 391 -16.01 -17.73 38.71
N GLN A 392 -16.49 -17.40 37.50
CA GLN A 392 -17.89 -17.05 37.28
C GLN A 392 -18.84 -18.23 37.49
N GLN A 393 -18.44 -19.46 37.13
CA GLN A 393 -19.20 -20.67 37.43
C GLN A 393 -19.38 -20.88 38.94
N ARG A 394 -18.30 -20.69 39.72
CA ARG A 394 -18.38 -20.76 41.19
C ARG A 394 -19.26 -19.65 41.77
N ALA A 395 -19.18 -18.43 41.23
CA ALA A 395 -20.03 -17.31 41.64
C ALA A 395 -21.52 -17.61 41.36
N TYR A 396 -21.83 -18.19 40.20
CA TYR A 396 -23.18 -18.64 39.86
C TYR A 396 -23.70 -19.69 40.85
N GLN A 397 -22.89 -20.71 41.18
CA GLN A 397 -23.24 -21.74 42.16
C GLN A 397 -23.46 -21.17 43.56
N ALA A 398 -22.63 -20.21 44.00
CA ALA A 398 -22.78 -19.54 45.28
C ALA A 398 -24.09 -18.73 45.36
N ASN A 399 -24.43 -17.99 44.31
CA ASN A 399 -25.69 -17.25 44.22
C ASN A 399 -26.91 -18.19 44.23
N ALA A 400 -26.84 -19.32 43.54
CA ALA A 400 -27.89 -20.33 43.57
C ALA A 400 -28.08 -20.94 44.97
N GLN A 401 -27.00 -21.17 45.72
CA GLN A 401 -27.08 -21.70 47.09
C GLN A 401 -27.72 -20.70 48.07
N SER A 402 -27.47 -19.39 47.89
CA SER A 402 -28.15 -18.33 48.64
C SER A 402 -29.67 -18.38 48.44
N ILE A 403 -30.12 -18.52 47.19
CA ILE A 403 -31.55 -18.66 46.84
C ILE A 403 -32.16 -19.90 47.51
N ARG A 404 -31.50 -21.06 47.45
CA ARG A 404 -31.99 -22.30 48.10
C ARG A 404 -32.14 -22.15 49.61
N THR A 405 -31.16 -21.52 50.26
CA THR A 405 -31.20 -21.29 51.71
C THR A 405 -32.39 -20.42 52.09
N GLN A 406 -32.67 -19.40 51.28
CA GLN A 406 -33.80 -18.51 51.52
C GLN A 406 -35.16 -19.17 51.29
N ASP A 407 -35.23 -20.08 50.31
CA ASP A 407 -36.42 -20.89 50.03
C ASP A 407 -36.71 -21.87 51.17
N GLN A 408 -35.69 -22.54 51.70
CA GLN A 408 -35.81 -23.40 52.88
C GLN A 408 -36.35 -22.62 54.10
N ILE A 409 -35.84 -21.40 54.35
CA ILE A 409 -36.34 -20.55 55.45
C ILE A 409 -37.82 -20.23 55.24
N LEU A 410 -38.24 -19.84 54.02
CA LEU A 410 -39.65 -19.58 53.75
C LEU A 410 -40.53 -20.82 53.95
N GLN A 411 -40.07 -21.99 53.52
CA GLN A 411 -40.81 -23.23 53.67
C GLN A 411 -40.98 -23.61 55.16
N THR A 412 -39.95 -23.43 55.98
CA THR A 412 -40.08 -23.61 57.44
C THR A 412 -41.08 -22.63 58.06
N LEU A 413 -41.12 -21.40 57.56
CA LEU A 413 -42.04 -20.36 58.03
C LEU A 413 -43.50 -20.67 57.65
N VAL A 414 -43.73 -21.24 56.47
CA VAL A 414 -45.07 -21.69 56.02
C VAL A 414 -45.54 -22.90 56.84
N ASN A 415 -44.64 -23.82 57.20
CA ASN A 415 -44.94 -25.01 57.99
C ASN A 415 -45.08 -24.74 59.50
N LEU A 416 -44.87 -23.50 59.96
CA LEU A 416 -45.09 -23.07 61.35
C LEU A 416 -46.55 -22.62 61.62
N ARG A 417 -47.43 -22.76 60.63
CA ARG A 417 -48.89 -22.71 60.80
C ARG A 417 -49.43 -24.10 61.07
#